data_AF-A0A953THA7-F1
#
_entry.id   AF-A0A953THA7-F1
#
_cell.length_a   1.000
_cell.length_b   1.000
_cell.length_c   1.000
_cell.angle_alpha   90.00
_cell.angle_beta   90.00
_cell.angle_gamma   90.00
#
_symmetry.space_group_name_H-M   'P 1'
#
loop_
_entity.id
_entity.type
_entity.pdbx_description
1 polymer ?
#
loop_
_entity_poly.entity_id
_entity_poly.type
_entity_poly.pdbx_seq_one_letter_code
_entity_poly.pdbx_strand_id
1 'polypeptide(L)'
;MKRTRWISKARRPHNPESGQVNILILLALGIFFLAFIGFAVDYSNLWFHRQMAQTAADAACQAGAMDMLVNATNGTTLGGFPSPLADFDCTALPSSAPCRYAALNGFTSSALAADTPGINVQVSFPSTVPGITPPPSSISAKPFIRVDVDDRTAVYFSGLLSGNHAQDVRATATCGLQLLLSSVPILVLHPTMQNALSTQGNPDIIIRGGPPKSIQVNSSNTRSVNIGGSASIDLSQAGPNYTGGDLGTFGGPSSAPGGFTPGSTGHWLSPSSPIADPFATLAAPTTGGLITRSGPTATPAYGVNGCPDSGGCDEYSPGVYLSGITVKHKTAIFNPGIYYVVGGMSLEANSTVRPSADTSAPGGTMFYFSGTGTISVAANSGKDTSLDPFITNRIQCPGGTMIPGLPSTVNGNILIAPCTGTYGGLNGQYRGMLFFQDRGADSVDASWGGGGQFLLAGNMYFHKCRPDGAGAPCLQPPSGGYTDSLTMQGNSGSGTFLIGEIVTDSLQLGGTSGIKMYLDPGAPYNVLKAVLLR
;
A
#
# COMPACT_ATOMS: atom_id res chain seq x y z
N MET A 1 105.03 -61.52 55.00
CA MET A 1 104.95 -60.22 54.30
C MET A 1 104.41 -60.43 52.89
N LYS A 2 103.14 -60.09 52.62
CA LYS A 2 102.53 -59.81 51.30
C LYS A 2 101.01 -59.61 51.53
N ARG A 3 100.54 -58.36 51.47
CA ARG A 3 99.10 -58.03 51.43
C ARG A 3 98.74 -57.72 49.98
N THR A 4 97.83 -58.51 49.41
CA THR A 4 97.28 -58.32 48.07
C THR A 4 96.12 -57.34 48.14
N ARG A 5 96.20 -56.26 47.35
CA ARG A 5 95.21 -55.17 47.25
C ARG A 5 94.33 -55.45 46.05
N TRP A 6 93.02 -55.68 46.26
CA TRP A 6 92.04 -55.82 45.18
C TRP A 6 91.43 -54.46 44.84
N ILE A 7 91.39 -54.14 43.55
CA ILE A 7 90.86 -52.90 42.95
C ILE A 7 89.40 -53.15 42.58
N SER A 8 88.48 -52.32 43.08
CA SER A 8 87.06 -52.34 42.69
C SER A 8 86.84 -51.49 41.42
N LYS A 9 86.21 -52.09 40.41
CA LYS A 9 85.72 -51.39 39.20
C LYS A 9 84.51 -50.52 39.55
N ALA A 10 84.60 -49.22 39.26
CA ALA A 10 83.46 -48.30 39.31
C ALA A 10 82.47 -48.60 38.17
N ARG A 11 81.19 -48.84 38.50
CA ARG A 11 80.09 -48.86 37.53
C ARG A 11 79.70 -47.42 37.19
N ARG A 12 79.60 -47.11 35.89
CA ARG A 12 79.02 -45.85 35.40
C ARG A 12 77.50 -45.84 35.67
N PRO A 13 76.92 -44.74 36.17
CA PRO A 13 75.47 -44.61 36.27
C PRO A 13 74.86 -44.45 34.86
N HIS A 14 73.76 -45.16 34.64
CA HIS A 14 72.91 -45.03 33.46
C HIS A 14 71.93 -43.87 33.73
N ASN A 15 71.93 -42.83 32.88
CA ASN A 15 71.01 -41.70 33.01
C ASN A 15 69.60 -42.12 32.54
N PRO A 16 68.58 -42.11 33.41
CA PRO A 16 67.21 -42.45 33.04
C PRO A 16 66.41 -41.16 32.78
N GLU A 17 66.70 -40.44 31.70
CA GLU A 17 65.98 -39.18 31.38
C GLU A 17 65.42 -39.11 29.93
N SER A 18 64.99 -40.23 29.34
CA SER A 18 64.30 -40.18 28.03
C SER A 18 62.75 -40.23 28.11
N GLY A 19 62.18 -40.50 29.29
CA GLY A 19 60.72 -40.61 29.48
C GLY A 19 60.01 -39.34 29.94
N GLN A 20 60.71 -38.45 30.66
CA GLN A 20 60.10 -37.25 31.24
C GLN A 20 59.69 -36.21 30.18
N VAL A 21 60.46 -36.07 29.11
CA VAL A 21 60.15 -35.16 28.00
C VAL A 21 58.88 -35.57 27.26
N ASN A 22 58.66 -36.88 27.07
CA ASN A 22 57.44 -37.38 26.41
C ASN A 22 56.19 -37.13 27.25
N ILE A 23 56.27 -37.25 28.58
CA ILE A 23 55.14 -36.93 29.47
C ILE A 23 54.82 -35.43 29.41
N LEU A 24 55.84 -34.57 29.39
CA LEU A 24 55.66 -33.12 29.32
C LEU A 24 55.07 -32.67 27.98
N ILE A 25 55.50 -33.27 26.87
CA ILE A 25 54.93 -33.01 25.53
C ILE A 25 53.47 -33.47 25.48
N LEU A 26 53.15 -34.67 25.95
CA LEU A 26 51.77 -35.18 25.98
C LEU A 26 50.84 -34.30 26.83
N LEU A 27 51.33 -33.84 27.98
CA LEU A 27 50.58 -32.93 28.84
C LEU A 27 50.36 -31.56 28.16
N ALA A 28 51.40 -30.98 27.56
CA ALA A 28 51.31 -29.71 26.85
C ALA A 28 50.35 -29.79 25.64
N LEU A 29 50.44 -30.84 24.83
CA LEU A 29 49.54 -31.07 23.69
C LEU A 29 48.10 -31.34 24.16
N GLY A 30 47.92 -32.12 25.23
CA GLY A 30 46.61 -32.38 25.83
C GLY A 30 45.92 -31.11 26.31
N ILE A 31 46.65 -30.25 27.03
CA ILE A 31 46.13 -28.95 27.50
C ILE A 31 45.82 -28.04 26.31
N PHE A 32 46.69 -28.00 25.30
CA PHE A 32 46.47 -27.20 24.09
C PHE A 32 45.20 -27.63 23.33
N PHE A 33 44.97 -28.93 23.15
CA PHE A 33 43.76 -29.43 22.50
C PHE A 33 42.50 -29.14 23.32
N LEU A 34 42.55 -29.30 24.64
CA LEU A 34 41.42 -28.95 25.51
C LEU A 34 41.11 -27.45 25.45
N ALA A 35 42.14 -26.60 25.44
CA ALA A 35 41.96 -25.16 25.28
C ALA A 35 41.34 -24.80 23.93
N PHE A 36 41.81 -25.43 22.84
CA PHE A 36 41.26 -25.21 21.50
C PHE A 36 39.78 -25.60 21.42
N ILE A 37 39.40 -26.76 21.97
CA ILE A 37 37.99 -27.18 22.03
C ILE A 37 37.16 -26.22 22.88
N GLY A 38 37.68 -25.78 24.03
CA GLY A 38 37.01 -24.81 24.91
C GLY A 38 36.71 -23.49 24.21
N PHE A 39 37.69 -22.92 23.50
CA PHE A 39 37.49 -21.74 22.67
C PHE A 39 36.53 -21.99 21.50
N ALA A 40 36.60 -23.15 20.86
CA ALA A 40 35.71 -23.48 19.76
C ALA A 40 34.24 -23.55 20.21
N VAL A 41 33.97 -24.08 21.41
CA VAL A 41 32.63 -24.11 22.01
C VAL A 41 32.14 -22.69 22.33
N ASP A 42 32.94 -21.89 23.01
CA ASP A 42 32.58 -20.50 23.34
C ASP A 42 32.30 -19.68 22.08
N TYR A 43 33.17 -19.76 21.06
CA TYR A 43 33.00 -19.01 19.82
C TYR A 43 31.79 -19.50 19.01
N SER A 44 31.54 -20.81 18.98
CA SER A 44 30.34 -21.36 18.33
C SER A 44 29.08 -20.89 19.04
N ASN A 45 29.09 -20.85 20.39
CA ASN A 45 27.98 -20.34 21.18
C ASN A 45 27.69 -18.86 20.86
N LEU A 46 28.71 -18.00 20.86
CA LEU A 46 28.57 -16.58 20.50
C LEU A 46 28.04 -16.40 19.07
N TRP A 47 28.48 -17.25 18.14
CA TRP A 47 27.99 -17.21 16.75
C TRP A 47 26.51 -17.60 16.65
N PHE A 48 26.06 -18.64 17.37
CA PHE A 48 24.65 -19.02 17.42
C PHE A 48 23.79 -17.91 18.01
N HIS A 49 24.22 -17.34 19.14
CA HIS A 49 23.53 -16.20 19.76
C HIS A 49 23.45 -14.99 18.81
N ARG A 50 24.50 -14.73 18.02
CA ARG A 50 24.47 -13.67 17.01
C ARG A 50 23.42 -13.91 15.92
N GLN A 51 23.32 -15.14 15.42
CA GLN A 51 22.35 -15.49 14.39
C GLN A 51 20.91 -15.40 14.91
N MET A 52 20.68 -15.81 16.16
CA MET A 52 19.39 -15.71 16.83
C MET A 52 19.02 -14.25 17.11
N ALA A 53 19.96 -13.44 17.62
CA ALA A 53 19.76 -12.03 17.89
C ALA A 53 19.45 -11.24 16.61
N GLN A 54 20.08 -11.58 15.47
CA GLN A 54 19.74 -10.96 14.18
C GLN A 54 18.32 -11.31 13.73
N THR A 55 17.90 -12.56 13.93
CA THR A 55 16.53 -12.98 13.60
C THR A 55 15.50 -12.22 14.45
N ALA A 56 15.79 -12.05 15.74
CA ALA A 56 14.95 -11.27 16.64
C ALA A 56 14.92 -9.78 16.28
N ALA A 57 16.06 -9.19 15.94
CA ALA A 57 16.17 -7.80 15.49
C ALA A 57 15.37 -7.58 14.20
N ASP A 58 15.54 -8.43 13.18
CA ASP A 58 14.80 -8.35 11.91
C ASP A 58 13.28 -8.46 12.13
N ALA A 59 12.83 -9.42 12.97
CA ALA A 59 11.41 -9.61 13.28
C ALA A 59 10.81 -8.43 14.05
N ALA A 60 11.49 -7.95 15.09
CA ALA A 60 11.06 -6.79 15.88
C ALA A 60 11.00 -5.52 15.01
N CYS A 61 12.00 -5.34 14.16
CA CYS A 61 12.10 -4.20 13.26
C CYS A 61 10.98 -4.20 12.21
N GLN A 62 10.69 -5.35 11.60
CA GLN A 62 9.56 -5.49 10.66
C GLN A 62 8.22 -5.25 11.35
N ALA A 63 8.01 -5.81 12.54
CA ALA A 63 6.78 -5.59 13.31
C ALA A 63 6.57 -4.10 13.65
N GLY A 64 7.64 -3.43 14.09
CA GLY A 64 7.60 -1.99 14.35
C GLY A 64 7.35 -1.16 13.10
N ALA A 65 7.98 -1.49 11.97
CA ALA A 65 7.76 -0.79 10.70
C ALA A 65 6.33 -1.00 10.16
N MET A 66 5.74 -2.18 10.35
CA MET A 66 4.34 -2.43 10.02
C MET A 66 3.38 -1.61 10.89
N ASP A 67 3.66 -1.47 12.18
CA ASP A 67 2.84 -0.62 13.05
C ASP A 67 2.99 0.87 12.68
N MET A 68 4.19 1.31 12.30
CA MET A 68 4.40 2.65 11.73
C MET A 68 3.61 2.84 10.42
N LEU A 69 3.52 1.82 9.57
CA LEU A 69 2.74 1.86 8.33
C LEU A 69 1.24 2.00 8.63
N VAL A 70 0.72 1.21 9.57
CA VAL A 70 -0.69 1.30 9.98
C VAL A 70 -0.98 2.67 10.60
N ASN A 71 -0.09 3.18 11.46
CA ASN A 71 -0.24 4.51 12.03
C ASN A 71 -0.20 5.62 10.96
N ALA A 72 0.68 5.51 9.97
CA ALA A 72 0.72 6.46 8.85
C ALA A 72 -0.54 6.38 7.96
N THR A 73 -1.17 5.20 7.86
CA THR A 73 -2.30 4.93 6.95
C THR A 73 -3.66 5.21 7.60
N ASN A 74 -3.88 4.69 8.80
CA ASN A 74 -5.15 4.73 9.52
C ASN A 74 -5.12 5.68 10.74
N GLY A 75 -3.94 6.22 11.10
CA GLY A 75 -3.75 7.07 12.27
C GLY A 75 -3.98 6.40 13.62
N THR A 76 -3.99 5.08 13.64
CA THR A 76 -4.15 4.29 14.87
C THR A 76 -2.81 3.67 15.23
N THR A 77 -2.40 3.82 16.49
CA THR A 77 -1.27 3.10 17.07
C THR A 77 -1.76 1.75 17.56
N LEU A 78 -1.49 0.67 16.81
CA LEU A 78 -1.92 -0.68 17.19
C LEU A 78 -0.86 -1.43 17.99
N GLY A 79 0.40 -1.09 17.78
CA GLY A 79 1.57 -1.71 18.39
C GLY A 79 2.09 -0.98 19.62
N GLY A 80 1.26 -0.19 20.31
CA GLY A 80 1.58 0.33 21.65
C GLY A 80 2.83 1.21 21.72
N PHE A 81 3.21 1.86 20.62
CA PHE A 81 4.30 2.84 20.61
C PHE A 81 4.03 3.99 21.59
N PRO A 82 5.08 4.64 22.12
CA PRO A 82 4.90 5.86 22.88
C PRO A 82 4.26 6.94 22.00
N SER A 83 3.40 7.76 22.61
CA SER A 83 2.79 8.93 21.98
C SER A 83 3.26 10.18 22.72
N PRO A 84 4.03 11.09 22.10
CA PRO A 84 4.52 11.04 20.72
C PRO A 84 5.60 9.96 20.50
N LEU A 85 5.81 9.58 19.23
CA LEU A 85 6.81 8.59 18.84
C LEU A 85 8.21 9.04 19.26
N ALA A 86 8.84 8.30 20.17
CA ALA A 86 10.14 8.58 20.74
C ALA A 86 10.90 7.27 20.95
N ASP A 87 12.23 7.33 21.05
CA ASP A 87 13.06 6.16 21.33
C ASP A 87 12.69 5.55 22.70
N PHE A 88 12.76 4.22 22.80
CA PHE A 88 12.38 3.51 24.03
C PHE A 88 13.09 2.16 24.18
N ASP A 89 13.07 1.66 25.41
CA ASP A 89 13.54 0.33 25.77
C ASP A 89 12.36 -0.62 25.97
N CYS A 90 12.52 -1.87 25.54
CA CYS A 90 11.50 -2.89 25.70
C CYS A 90 11.19 -3.27 27.15
N THR A 91 12.06 -2.92 28.10
CA THR A 91 11.74 -3.00 29.54
C THR A 91 10.66 -2.00 29.95
N ALA A 92 10.61 -0.82 29.31
CA ALA A 92 9.64 0.23 29.60
C ALA A 92 8.31 0.02 28.85
N LEU A 93 8.36 -0.51 27.62
CA LEU A 93 7.19 -0.74 26.76
C LEU A 93 7.14 -2.19 26.24
N PRO A 94 7.01 -3.19 27.12
CA PRO A 94 7.09 -4.61 26.75
C PRO A 94 5.95 -5.07 25.84
N SER A 95 4.81 -4.37 25.88
CA SER A 95 3.65 -4.66 25.03
C SER A 95 3.74 -4.08 23.63
N SER A 96 4.74 -3.23 23.35
CA SER A 96 4.87 -2.65 22.02
C SER A 96 5.20 -3.72 20.97
N ALA A 97 4.75 -3.52 19.73
CA ALA A 97 4.94 -4.47 18.64
C ALA A 97 6.39 -4.96 18.49
N PRO A 98 7.43 -4.08 18.37
CA PRO A 98 8.80 -4.56 18.26
C PRO A 98 9.23 -5.41 19.46
N CYS A 99 8.85 -5.02 20.69
CA CYS A 99 9.24 -5.73 21.90
C CYS A 99 8.55 -7.08 22.05
N ARG A 100 7.27 -7.16 21.70
CA ARG A 100 6.52 -8.42 21.70
C ARG A 100 7.10 -9.41 20.69
N TYR A 101 7.47 -8.93 19.50
CA TYR A 101 8.09 -9.79 18.48
C TYR A 101 9.52 -10.19 18.84
N ALA A 102 10.30 -9.33 19.52
CA ALA A 102 11.58 -9.74 20.10
C ALA A 102 11.40 -10.84 21.16
N ALA A 103 10.46 -10.67 22.09
CA ALA A 103 10.16 -11.64 23.14
C ALA A 103 9.65 -13.00 22.58
N LEU A 104 8.83 -12.98 21.53
CA LEU A 104 8.39 -14.21 20.83
C LEU A 104 9.56 -14.98 20.18
N ASN A 105 10.67 -14.29 19.88
CA ASN A 105 11.91 -14.91 19.41
C ASN A 105 12.90 -15.25 20.55
N GLY A 106 12.45 -15.17 21.82
CA GLY A 106 13.26 -15.48 23.00
C GLY A 106 14.04 -14.30 23.59
N PHE A 107 13.91 -13.09 23.03
CA PHE A 107 14.66 -11.91 23.45
C PHE A 107 13.79 -10.96 24.27
N THR A 108 13.41 -11.39 25.48
CA THR A 108 12.71 -10.54 26.44
C THR A 108 13.71 -9.59 27.10
N SER A 109 13.54 -8.28 26.91
CA SER A 109 14.45 -7.27 27.47
C SER A 109 14.47 -7.29 29.00
N SER A 110 15.66 -7.19 29.56
CA SER A 110 15.96 -7.07 30.99
C SER A 110 17.14 -6.11 31.18
N ALA A 111 17.27 -5.54 32.37
CA ALA A 111 18.41 -4.66 32.65
C ALA A 111 19.72 -5.45 32.59
N LEU A 112 20.67 -5.00 31.78
CA LEU A 112 22.01 -5.62 31.71
C LEU A 112 22.80 -5.28 32.98
N ALA A 113 23.11 -6.30 33.79
CA ALA A 113 24.08 -6.19 34.87
C ALA A 113 25.47 -6.67 34.40
N ALA A 114 26.52 -6.08 34.96
CA ALA A 114 27.89 -6.42 34.61
C ALA A 114 28.19 -7.89 34.93
N ASP A 115 28.88 -8.57 34.02
CA ASP A 115 29.34 -9.96 34.16
C ASP A 115 28.24 -11.03 34.35
N THR A 116 26.98 -10.67 34.08
CA THR A 116 25.83 -11.59 34.14
C THR A 116 25.15 -11.70 32.80
N PRO A 117 24.72 -12.91 32.37
CA PRO A 117 23.93 -13.05 31.16
C PRO A 117 22.65 -12.22 31.21
N GLY A 118 22.27 -11.63 30.08
CA GLY A 118 21.12 -10.74 29.99
C GLY A 118 20.85 -10.30 28.57
N ILE A 119 19.65 -9.79 28.33
CA ILE A 119 19.20 -9.37 26.99
C ILE A 119 18.64 -7.97 27.13
N ASN A 120 19.04 -7.07 26.23
CA ASN A 120 18.46 -5.74 26.11
C ASN A 120 17.99 -5.51 24.68
N VAL A 121 16.78 -4.99 24.53
CA VAL A 121 16.19 -4.64 23.24
C VAL A 121 15.79 -3.18 23.26
N GLN A 122 16.39 -2.40 22.36
CA GLN A 122 16.19 -0.96 22.24
C GLN A 122 15.63 -0.60 20.88
N VAL A 123 14.74 0.38 20.86
CA VAL A 123 14.09 0.88 19.66
C VAL A 123 14.39 2.36 19.50
N SER A 124 14.86 2.75 18.32
CA SER A 124 15.16 4.14 17.97
C SER A 124 14.57 4.53 16.61
N PHE A 125 14.35 5.83 16.39
CA PHE A 125 13.72 6.36 15.17
C PHE A 125 14.63 7.33 14.40
N PRO A 126 15.58 6.81 13.59
CA PRO A 126 16.45 7.65 12.78
C PRO A 126 15.66 8.44 11.72
N SER A 127 16.11 9.66 11.42
CA SER A 127 15.49 10.52 10.40
C SER A 127 15.97 10.21 8.98
N THR A 128 17.15 9.59 8.85
CA THR A 128 17.78 9.27 7.56
C THR A 128 18.47 7.92 7.62
N VAL A 129 18.40 7.16 6.52
CA VAL A 129 19.19 5.95 6.29
C VAL A 129 20.02 6.15 5.02
N PRO A 130 21.35 5.92 5.04
CA PRO A 130 22.20 6.12 3.87
C PRO A 130 21.67 5.39 2.64
N GLY A 131 21.61 6.07 1.49
CA GLY A 131 21.16 5.49 0.22
C GLY A 131 19.64 5.34 0.08
N ILE A 132 18.84 5.71 1.09
CA ILE A 132 17.38 5.60 1.08
C ILE A 132 16.75 6.99 1.14
N THR A 133 15.89 7.31 0.17
CA THR A 133 15.09 8.54 0.19
C THR A 133 13.90 8.35 1.13
N PRO A 134 13.76 9.13 2.21
CA PRO A 134 12.61 9.04 3.09
C PRO A 134 11.32 9.48 2.35
N PRO A 135 10.16 8.93 2.72
CA PRO A 135 8.89 9.49 2.30
C PRO A 135 8.75 10.93 2.83
N PRO A 136 7.91 11.77 2.20
CA PRO A 136 7.63 13.11 2.68
C PRO A 136 7.27 13.12 4.17
N SER A 137 7.77 14.11 4.93
CA SER A 137 7.44 14.28 6.36
C SER A 137 5.95 14.49 6.58
N SER A 138 5.25 14.93 5.54
CA SER A 138 3.80 15.00 5.42
C SER A 138 3.13 13.63 5.20
N ILE A 139 3.81 12.50 5.39
CA ILE A 139 3.24 11.14 5.40
C ILE A 139 3.67 10.41 6.68
N SER A 140 4.92 10.60 7.10
CA SER A 140 5.37 10.19 8.43
C SER A 140 6.48 11.12 8.91
N ALA A 141 6.34 11.65 10.13
CA ALA A 141 7.37 12.46 10.77
C ALA A 141 8.62 11.64 11.15
N LYS A 142 8.44 10.33 11.36
CA LYS A 142 9.50 9.37 11.68
C LYS A 142 9.42 8.21 10.69
N PRO A 143 10.16 8.26 9.57
CA PRO A 143 10.02 7.27 8.50
C PRO A 143 10.76 5.96 8.75
N PHE A 144 11.75 5.94 9.65
CA PHE A 144 12.59 4.78 9.90
C PHE A 144 12.57 4.36 11.37
N ILE A 145 12.82 3.07 11.59
CA ILE A 145 12.96 2.43 12.89
C ILE A 145 14.22 1.58 12.88
N ARG A 146 14.95 1.60 13.98
CA ARG A 146 16.11 0.75 14.22
C ARG A 146 15.88 0.00 15.51
N VAL A 147 16.06 -1.30 15.46
CA VAL A 147 16.03 -2.18 16.64
C VAL A 147 17.45 -2.70 16.87
N ASP A 148 17.94 -2.47 18.08
CA ASP A 148 19.21 -2.99 18.58
C ASP A 148 18.91 -4.07 19.63
N VAL A 149 19.43 -5.27 19.41
CA VAL A 149 19.36 -6.39 20.34
C VAL A 149 20.78 -6.65 20.85
N ASP A 150 20.98 -6.44 22.14
CA ASP A 150 22.21 -6.78 22.84
C ASP A 150 21.97 -8.04 23.68
N ASP A 151 22.61 -9.15 23.30
CA ASP A 151 22.59 -10.42 24.01
C ASP A 151 23.93 -10.64 24.71
N ARG A 152 23.92 -10.48 26.04
CA ARG A 152 25.06 -10.81 26.89
C ARG A 152 25.01 -12.29 27.19
N THR A 153 25.83 -13.05 26.48
CA THR A 153 25.87 -14.52 26.56
C THR A 153 26.99 -14.99 27.48
N ALA A 154 26.75 -16.04 28.26
CA ALA A 154 27.77 -16.66 29.09
C ALA A 154 28.92 -17.25 28.25
N VAL A 155 30.15 -17.04 28.71
CA VAL A 155 31.35 -17.68 28.16
C VAL A 155 32.09 -18.42 29.26
N TYR A 156 32.61 -19.61 28.95
CA TYR A 156 33.15 -20.51 29.97
C TYR A 156 34.67 -20.51 29.96
N PHE A 157 35.28 -20.93 28.85
CA PHE A 157 36.73 -21.10 28.75
C PHE A 157 37.45 -19.75 28.62
N SER A 158 36.93 -18.89 27.75
CA SER A 158 37.40 -17.51 27.59
C SER A 158 37.14 -16.67 28.84
N GLY A 159 36.06 -16.97 29.59
CA GLY A 159 35.79 -16.33 30.87
C GLY A 159 36.79 -16.70 31.96
N LEU A 160 37.26 -17.96 32.00
CA LEU A 160 38.30 -18.40 32.93
C LEU A 160 39.63 -17.63 32.74
N LEU A 161 39.93 -17.24 31.49
CA LEU A 161 41.17 -16.53 31.14
C LEU A 161 41.07 -15.01 31.28
N SER A 162 39.91 -14.44 30.97
CA SER A 162 39.68 -12.99 30.97
C SER A 162 39.14 -12.44 32.29
N GLY A 163 38.58 -13.31 33.14
CA GLY A 163 37.83 -12.91 34.33
C GLY A 163 36.42 -12.39 34.05
N ASN A 164 36.01 -12.32 32.77
CA ASN A 164 34.66 -11.93 32.36
C ASN A 164 33.88 -13.18 31.90
N HIS A 165 32.87 -13.56 32.67
CA HIS A 165 32.02 -14.73 32.42
C HIS A 165 30.91 -14.48 31.40
N ALA A 166 30.80 -13.27 30.85
CA ALA A 166 29.86 -12.96 29.79
C ALA A 166 30.48 -12.06 28.69
N GLN A 167 29.98 -12.20 27.46
CA GLN A 167 30.37 -11.41 26.30
C GLN A 167 29.13 -10.88 25.58
N ASP A 168 29.22 -9.63 25.11
CA ASP A 168 28.11 -8.96 24.43
C ASP A 168 28.08 -9.31 22.94
N VAL A 169 26.94 -9.80 22.50
CA VAL A 169 26.62 -10.07 21.10
C VAL A 169 25.55 -9.08 20.66
N ARG A 170 25.94 -8.15 19.78
CA ARG A 170 25.02 -7.15 19.25
C ARG A 170 24.50 -7.54 17.87
N ALA A 171 23.20 -7.41 17.69
CA ALA A 171 22.53 -7.43 16.40
C ALA A 171 21.72 -6.14 16.21
N THR A 172 21.65 -5.67 14.96
CA THR A 172 20.92 -4.48 14.61
C THR A 172 20.13 -4.73 13.34
N ALA A 173 18.90 -4.25 13.32
CA ALA A 173 18.07 -4.21 12.12
C ALA A 173 17.52 -2.80 11.94
N THR A 174 17.54 -2.32 10.69
CA THR A 174 16.91 -1.03 10.32
C THR A 174 15.78 -1.31 9.35
N CYS A 175 14.64 -0.68 9.57
CA CYS A 175 13.45 -0.81 8.74
C CYS A 175 12.85 0.57 8.56
N GLY A 176 11.87 0.68 7.68
CA GLY A 176 11.08 1.89 7.61
C GLY A 176 10.03 1.87 6.54
N LEU A 177 9.52 3.05 6.27
CA LEU A 177 8.49 3.30 5.29
C LEU A 177 9.13 3.81 4.01
N GLN A 178 8.75 3.24 2.87
CA GLN A 178 9.19 3.68 1.56
C GLN A 178 7.99 3.77 0.62
N LEU A 179 7.96 4.81 -0.22
CA LEU A 179 7.04 4.88 -1.34
C LEU A 179 7.54 3.95 -2.44
N LEU A 180 6.79 2.89 -2.69
CA LEU A 180 7.06 1.89 -3.72
C LEU A 180 5.91 1.82 -4.70
N LEU A 181 6.21 1.51 -5.95
CA LEU A 181 5.18 1.35 -6.98
C LEU A 181 4.37 0.07 -6.71
N SER A 182 3.07 0.22 -6.48
CA SER A 182 2.11 -0.85 -6.27
C SER A 182 0.73 -0.33 -6.62
N SER A 183 0.00 -0.99 -7.51
CA SER A 183 -1.40 -0.63 -7.78
C SER A 183 -2.32 -1.46 -6.87
N VAL A 184 -3.41 -0.84 -6.41
CA VAL A 184 -4.60 -1.56 -5.95
C VAL A 184 -5.82 -0.90 -6.61
N PRO A 185 -6.48 -1.60 -7.55
CA PRO A 185 -7.56 -1.06 -8.35
C PRO A 185 -8.72 -0.47 -7.56
N ILE A 186 -9.13 -1.11 -6.47
CA ILE A 186 -10.16 -0.58 -5.57
C ILE A 186 -9.58 -0.48 -4.17
N LEU A 187 -9.48 0.74 -3.65
CA LEU A 187 -9.04 1.03 -2.29
C LEU A 187 -10.16 1.70 -1.50
N VAL A 188 -10.64 1.02 -0.47
CA VAL A 188 -11.64 1.53 0.47
C VAL A 188 -10.94 1.96 1.74
N LEU A 189 -10.91 3.28 1.98
CA LEU A 189 -10.01 3.92 2.95
C LEU A 189 -10.55 3.98 4.38
N HIS A 190 -11.86 3.89 4.59
CA HIS A 190 -12.42 4.15 5.92
C HIS A 190 -11.83 3.19 6.98
N PRO A 191 -11.28 3.70 8.10
CA PRO A 191 -10.47 2.87 9.02
C PRO A 191 -11.27 1.98 9.99
N THR A 192 -12.56 2.20 10.18
CA THR A 192 -13.38 1.53 11.23
C THR A 192 -14.82 1.20 10.82
N MET A 193 -15.26 1.59 9.62
CA MET A 193 -16.64 1.44 9.18
C MET A 193 -17.03 -0.03 8.97
N GLN A 194 -18.19 -0.41 9.51
CA GLN A 194 -18.86 -1.65 9.13
C GLN A 194 -19.41 -1.51 7.71
N ASN A 195 -19.32 -2.57 6.89
CA ASN A 195 -19.78 -2.57 5.51
C ASN A 195 -19.13 -1.45 4.66
N ALA A 196 -17.85 -1.13 4.94
CA ALA A 196 -17.08 -0.14 4.19
C ALA A 196 -17.04 -0.48 2.68
N LEU A 197 -16.91 -1.78 2.36
CA LEU A 197 -17.25 -2.32 1.05
C LEU A 197 -18.52 -3.16 1.20
N SER A 198 -19.59 -2.80 0.49
CA SER A 198 -20.83 -3.55 0.57
C SER A 198 -21.54 -3.66 -0.77
N THR A 199 -21.93 -4.88 -1.11
CA THR A 199 -22.69 -5.21 -2.30
C THR A 199 -23.99 -5.91 -1.87
N GLN A 200 -25.16 -5.39 -2.25
CA GLN A 200 -26.46 -5.91 -1.81
C GLN A 200 -27.45 -6.04 -2.97
N GLY A 201 -28.03 -7.22 -3.18
CA GLY A 201 -28.96 -7.47 -4.28
C GLY A 201 -28.34 -8.43 -5.27
N ASN A 202 -28.24 -8.08 -6.54
CA ASN A 202 -27.51 -8.83 -7.58
C ASN A 202 -26.47 -7.95 -8.33
N PRO A 203 -25.64 -7.14 -7.65
CA PRO A 203 -24.55 -6.42 -8.31
C PRO A 203 -23.31 -7.29 -8.54
N ASP A 204 -22.51 -6.93 -9.54
CA ASP A 204 -21.27 -7.63 -9.90
C ASP A 204 -20.05 -6.69 -9.90
N ILE A 205 -18.98 -7.06 -9.18
CA ILE A 205 -17.64 -6.48 -9.35
C ILE A 205 -16.78 -7.50 -10.09
N ILE A 206 -16.32 -7.16 -11.29
CA ILE A 206 -15.49 -8.02 -12.13
C ILE A 206 -14.20 -7.28 -12.45
N ILE A 207 -13.06 -7.86 -12.11
CA ILE A 207 -11.75 -7.29 -12.43
C ILE A 207 -10.98 -8.24 -13.34
N ARG A 208 -10.43 -7.69 -14.43
CA ARG A 208 -9.56 -8.41 -15.37
C ARG A 208 -8.20 -7.73 -15.46
N GLY A 209 -7.14 -8.53 -15.35
CA GLY A 209 -5.76 -8.03 -15.36
C GLY A 209 -5.40 -7.27 -14.09
N GLY A 210 -4.44 -6.35 -14.21
CA GLY A 210 -3.96 -5.53 -13.10
C GLY A 210 -2.99 -6.25 -12.13
N PRO A 211 -2.72 -5.65 -10.97
CA PRO A 211 -1.80 -6.17 -9.96
C PRO A 211 -2.38 -7.40 -9.21
N PRO A 212 -1.54 -8.19 -8.51
CA PRO A 212 -2.00 -9.38 -7.78
C PRO A 212 -3.08 -9.08 -6.74
N LYS A 213 -3.02 -7.92 -6.07
CA LYS A 213 -4.06 -7.47 -5.14
C LYS A 213 -5.00 -6.50 -5.84
N SER A 214 -6.25 -6.91 -6.02
CA SER A 214 -7.23 -6.14 -6.78
C SER A 214 -8.06 -5.20 -5.90
N ILE A 215 -8.33 -5.60 -4.67
CA ILE A 215 -9.18 -4.85 -3.74
C ILE A 215 -8.53 -4.82 -2.36
N GLN A 216 -8.54 -3.67 -1.71
CA GLN A 216 -8.13 -3.52 -0.30
C GLN A 216 -9.18 -2.70 0.47
N VAL A 217 -9.57 -3.21 1.64
CA VAL A 217 -10.46 -2.53 2.59
C VAL A 217 -9.70 -2.28 3.88
N ASN A 218 -9.47 -1.01 4.20
CA ASN A 218 -8.65 -0.59 5.34
C ASN A 218 -9.37 -0.64 6.70
N SER A 219 -10.68 -0.89 6.69
CA SER A 219 -11.48 -0.91 7.92
C SER A 219 -11.11 -2.07 8.84
N SER A 220 -10.82 -1.71 10.09
CA SER A 220 -10.57 -2.57 11.25
C SER A 220 -11.83 -3.26 11.78
N ASN A 221 -13.01 -2.98 11.23
CA ASN A 221 -14.24 -3.66 11.61
C ASN A 221 -14.23 -5.12 11.16
N THR A 222 -14.68 -6.04 12.02
CA THR A 222 -14.76 -7.48 11.70
C THR A 222 -15.79 -7.82 10.62
N ARG A 223 -16.66 -6.87 10.27
CA ARG A 223 -17.66 -6.92 9.21
C ARG A 223 -17.45 -5.78 8.21
N SER A 224 -16.21 -5.48 7.83
CA SER A 224 -15.95 -4.36 6.92
C SER A 224 -16.32 -4.65 5.46
N VAL A 225 -16.36 -5.93 5.07
CA VAL A 225 -16.81 -6.37 3.74
C VAL A 225 -18.12 -7.16 3.85
N ASN A 226 -19.11 -6.76 3.07
CA ASN A 226 -20.39 -7.45 2.94
C ASN A 226 -20.67 -7.80 1.46
N ILE A 227 -20.89 -9.09 1.19
CA ILE A 227 -21.37 -9.57 -0.12
C ILE A 227 -22.71 -10.27 0.13
N GLY A 228 -23.80 -9.52 -0.06
CA GLY A 228 -25.16 -9.91 0.32
C GLY A 228 -26.10 -10.09 -0.86
N GLY A 229 -27.08 -10.99 -0.71
CA GLY A 229 -28.02 -11.37 -1.76
C GLY A 229 -27.41 -12.35 -2.75
N SER A 230 -27.52 -12.05 -4.05
CA SER A 230 -26.91 -12.75 -5.18
C SER A 230 -25.75 -11.94 -5.79
N ALA A 231 -25.18 -11.00 -5.03
CA ALA A 231 -24.03 -10.22 -5.45
C ALA A 231 -22.79 -11.11 -5.70
N SER A 232 -21.94 -10.69 -6.63
CA SER A 232 -20.69 -11.38 -6.94
C SER A 232 -19.49 -10.43 -6.99
N ILE A 233 -18.38 -10.84 -6.40
CA ILE A 233 -17.06 -10.24 -6.62
C ILE A 233 -16.19 -11.29 -7.30
N ASP A 234 -16.04 -11.16 -8.61
CA ASP A 234 -15.28 -12.08 -9.45
C ASP A 234 -13.90 -11.49 -9.81
N LEU A 235 -12.88 -12.04 -9.16
CA LEU A 235 -11.47 -11.76 -9.41
C LEU A 235 -10.78 -12.91 -10.14
N SER A 236 -11.52 -13.88 -10.70
CA SER A 236 -10.94 -15.09 -11.28
C SER A 236 -10.00 -14.84 -12.46
N GLN A 237 -10.14 -13.68 -13.11
CA GLN A 237 -9.30 -13.24 -14.22
C GLN A 237 -8.54 -11.95 -13.90
N ALA A 238 -8.46 -11.59 -12.62
CA ALA A 238 -7.63 -10.51 -12.14
C ALA A 238 -6.16 -10.96 -12.00
N GLY A 239 -5.31 -10.02 -11.65
CA GLY A 239 -3.88 -10.23 -11.45
C GLY A 239 -3.08 -10.25 -12.77
N PRO A 240 -1.74 -10.24 -12.69
CA PRO A 240 -0.89 -9.98 -13.86
C PRO A 240 -0.99 -11.07 -14.94
N ASN A 241 -1.34 -12.29 -14.53
CA ASN A 241 -1.45 -13.46 -15.40
C ASN A 241 -2.89 -13.83 -15.73
N TYR A 242 -3.88 -13.02 -15.32
CA TYR A 242 -5.30 -13.28 -15.53
C TYR A 242 -5.80 -14.62 -14.93
N THR A 243 -5.22 -15.03 -13.80
CA THR A 243 -5.51 -16.31 -13.12
C THR A 243 -6.16 -16.14 -11.75
N GLY A 244 -6.25 -14.92 -11.24
CA GLY A 244 -6.80 -14.65 -9.93
C GLY A 244 -6.18 -13.42 -9.26
N GLY A 245 -7.01 -12.69 -8.53
CA GLY A 245 -6.60 -11.52 -7.74
C GLY A 245 -7.01 -11.64 -6.28
N ASP A 246 -6.25 -10.99 -5.42
CA ASP A 246 -6.49 -10.98 -3.98
C ASP A 246 -7.45 -9.85 -3.58
N LEU A 247 -8.30 -10.15 -2.59
CA LEU A 247 -9.06 -9.16 -1.84
C LEU A 247 -8.56 -9.16 -0.39
N GLY A 248 -8.03 -8.02 0.05
CA GLY A 248 -7.57 -7.81 1.42
C GLY A 248 -8.57 -7.05 2.26
N THR A 249 -8.80 -7.49 3.50
CA THR A 249 -9.51 -6.73 4.52
C THR A 249 -8.70 -6.65 5.80
N PHE A 250 -8.63 -5.47 6.42
CA PHE A 250 -7.86 -5.28 7.65
C PHE A 250 -8.52 -5.93 8.86
N GLY A 251 -9.79 -5.62 9.13
CA GLY A 251 -10.53 -6.12 10.29
C GLY A 251 -11.29 -7.42 10.07
N GLY A 252 -11.88 -7.61 8.88
CA GLY A 252 -12.64 -8.81 8.58
C GLY A 252 -13.71 -8.63 7.49
N PRO A 253 -14.49 -9.69 7.18
CA PRO A 253 -14.54 -10.97 7.88
C PRO A 253 -13.28 -11.83 7.72
N SER A 254 -13.06 -12.75 8.66
CA SER A 254 -11.90 -13.67 8.67
C SER A 254 -11.93 -14.68 7.53
N SER A 255 -13.13 -15.05 7.05
CA SER A 255 -13.34 -15.88 5.88
C SER A 255 -14.07 -15.08 4.79
N ALA A 256 -13.82 -15.43 3.53
CA ALA A 256 -14.54 -14.84 2.41
C ALA A 256 -16.07 -15.02 2.55
N PRO A 257 -16.87 -13.96 2.39
CA PRO A 257 -18.31 -14.08 2.23
C PRO A 257 -18.67 -14.91 0.99
N GLY A 258 -19.91 -15.44 0.97
CA GLY A 258 -20.46 -16.02 -0.25
C GLY A 258 -20.51 -14.99 -1.39
N GLY A 259 -20.25 -15.42 -2.62
CA GLY A 259 -20.18 -14.54 -3.79
C GLY A 259 -18.77 -14.04 -4.15
N PHE A 260 -17.75 -14.35 -3.35
CA PHE A 260 -16.34 -14.08 -3.72
C PHE A 260 -15.75 -15.21 -4.59
N THR A 261 -15.21 -14.87 -5.76
CA THR A 261 -14.56 -15.80 -6.68
C THR A 261 -13.11 -15.37 -6.96
N PRO A 262 -12.09 -15.95 -6.30
CA PRO A 262 -10.71 -15.48 -6.42
C PRO A 262 -9.94 -15.96 -7.65
N GLY A 263 -10.42 -16.99 -8.36
CA GLY A 263 -9.64 -17.68 -9.39
C GLY A 263 -8.71 -18.76 -8.82
N SER A 264 -7.72 -19.18 -9.62
CA SER A 264 -6.75 -20.22 -9.24
C SER A 264 -5.56 -19.71 -8.43
N THR A 265 -5.23 -18.42 -8.56
CA THR A 265 -4.09 -17.80 -7.85
C THR A 265 -4.48 -16.71 -6.86
N GLY A 266 -5.75 -16.28 -6.83
CA GLY A 266 -6.22 -15.25 -5.92
C GLY A 266 -6.59 -15.79 -4.55
N HIS A 267 -6.58 -14.92 -3.54
CA HIS A 267 -6.87 -15.28 -2.16
C HIS A 267 -7.75 -14.23 -1.45
N TRP A 268 -8.47 -14.70 -0.45
CA TRP A 268 -9.04 -13.83 0.58
C TRP A 268 -7.99 -13.59 1.67
N LEU A 269 -7.55 -12.35 1.84
CA LEU A 269 -6.50 -11.99 2.79
C LEU A 269 -7.13 -11.28 4.00
N SER A 270 -7.22 -11.98 5.13
CA SER A 270 -7.77 -11.45 6.38
C SER A 270 -7.01 -12.02 7.58
N PRO A 271 -6.34 -11.18 8.40
CA PRO A 271 -6.17 -9.74 8.20
C PRO A 271 -5.18 -9.44 7.06
N SER A 272 -5.41 -8.35 6.34
CA SER A 272 -4.49 -7.76 5.37
C SER A 272 -4.16 -6.34 5.80
N SER A 273 -2.88 -5.99 5.84
CA SER A 273 -2.44 -4.65 6.25
C SER A 273 -3.10 -3.55 5.41
N PRO A 274 -3.53 -2.44 6.02
CA PRO A 274 -4.10 -1.29 5.32
C PRO A 274 -3.10 -0.71 4.31
N ILE A 275 -3.62 -0.09 3.26
CA ILE A 275 -2.84 0.59 2.23
C ILE A 275 -3.10 2.08 2.28
N ALA A 276 -2.03 2.88 2.35
CA ALA A 276 -2.12 4.34 2.35
C ALA A 276 -2.76 4.88 1.07
N ASP A 277 -3.44 6.02 1.18
CA ASP A 277 -4.00 6.73 0.03
C ASP A 277 -2.90 7.06 -1.00
N PRO A 278 -2.94 6.48 -2.22
CA PRO A 278 -1.92 6.71 -3.24
C PRO A 278 -1.95 8.14 -3.79
N PHE A 279 -3.08 8.85 -3.65
CA PHE A 279 -3.26 10.20 -4.14
C PHE A 279 -3.13 11.25 -3.05
N ALA A 280 -2.72 10.88 -1.82
CA ALA A 280 -2.61 11.83 -0.71
C ALA A 280 -1.81 13.06 -1.13
N THR A 281 -0.64 12.87 -1.75
CA THR A 281 0.28 13.98 -2.11
C THR A 281 -0.14 14.81 -3.32
N LEU A 282 -1.18 14.40 -4.06
CA LEU A 282 -1.63 15.10 -5.26
C LEU A 282 -2.34 16.41 -4.88
N ALA A 283 -1.80 17.56 -5.28
CA ALA A 283 -2.42 18.86 -4.96
C ALA A 283 -3.72 19.09 -5.74
N ALA A 284 -4.71 19.71 -5.08
CA ALA A 284 -5.92 20.18 -5.76
C ALA A 284 -5.59 21.30 -6.78
N PRO A 285 -6.33 21.39 -7.90
CA PRO A 285 -6.07 22.42 -8.90
C PRO A 285 -6.42 23.81 -8.35
N THR A 286 -5.64 24.81 -8.76
CA THR A 286 -5.96 26.21 -8.46
C THR A 286 -6.89 26.79 -9.52
N THR A 287 -7.75 27.73 -9.15
CA THR A 287 -8.59 28.49 -10.10
C THR A 287 -7.80 29.55 -10.87
N GLY A 288 -6.58 29.87 -10.45
CA GLY A 288 -5.71 30.84 -11.12
C GLY A 288 -5.44 30.44 -12.57
N GLY A 289 -5.83 31.30 -13.51
CA GLY A 289 -5.68 31.06 -14.96
C GLY A 289 -6.82 30.29 -15.62
N LEU A 290 -7.83 29.83 -14.86
CA LEU A 290 -9.04 29.23 -15.43
C LEU A 290 -10.11 30.29 -15.73
N ILE A 291 -10.78 30.15 -16.87
CA ILE A 291 -11.89 31.04 -17.27
C ILE A 291 -13.17 30.58 -16.57
N THR A 292 -13.92 31.51 -15.97
CA THR A 292 -15.26 31.20 -15.44
C THR A 292 -16.25 30.96 -16.59
N ARG A 293 -16.99 29.85 -16.49
CA ARG A 293 -17.99 29.41 -17.47
C ARG A 293 -19.35 29.24 -16.78
N SER A 294 -20.41 29.64 -17.46
CA SER A 294 -21.79 29.47 -16.98
C SER A 294 -22.53 28.31 -17.64
N GLY A 295 -21.91 27.60 -18.58
CA GLY A 295 -22.54 26.52 -19.35
C GLY A 295 -21.72 26.09 -20.57
N PRO A 296 -22.37 25.49 -21.59
CA PRO A 296 -21.74 25.15 -22.86
C PRO A 296 -21.11 26.38 -23.51
N THR A 297 -19.96 26.17 -24.13
CA THR A 297 -19.20 27.19 -24.87
C THR A 297 -19.53 27.23 -26.35
N ALA A 298 -20.03 26.12 -26.90
CA ALA A 298 -20.46 26.02 -28.28
C ALA A 298 -21.55 24.94 -28.42
N THR A 299 -22.24 24.94 -29.56
CA THR A 299 -23.23 23.92 -29.91
C THR A 299 -22.90 23.33 -31.29
N PRO A 300 -21.86 22.50 -31.41
CA PRO A 300 -21.43 21.96 -32.70
C PRO A 300 -22.49 21.06 -33.33
N ALA A 301 -22.58 21.14 -34.66
CA ALA A 301 -23.36 20.22 -35.46
C ALA A 301 -22.71 18.81 -35.48
N TYR A 302 -23.47 17.83 -35.96
CA TYR A 302 -22.99 16.46 -36.14
C TYR A 302 -21.64 16.39 -36.89
N GLY A 303 -20.70 15.60 -36.36
CA GLY A 303 -19.35 15.43 -36.90
C GLY A 303 -18.37 16.57 -36.62
N VAL A 304 -18.85 17.75 -36.19
CA VAL A 304 -17.99 18.87 -35.78
C VAL A 304 -17.49 18.63 -34.36
N ASN A 305 -16.18 18.82 -34.14
CA ASN A 305 -15.50 18.58 -32.86
C ASN A 305 -15.77 17.18 -32.26
N GLY A 306 -16.08 16.20 -33.12
CA GLY A 306 -16.39 14.83 -32.69
C GLY A 306 -17.77 14.63 -32.09
N CYS A 307 -18.72 15.57 -32.29
CA CYS A 307 -20.10 15.41 -31.88
C CYS A 307 -20.75 14.18 -32.54
N PRO A 308 -21.17 13.14 -31.77
CA PRO A 308 -21.73 11.91 -32.33
C PRO A 308 -23.24 11.97 -32.57
N ASP A 309 -23.87 13.10 -32.21
CA ASP A 309 -25.33 13.26 -32.21
C ASP A 309 -25.77 14.00 -33.47
N SER A 310 -26.64 13.36 -34.25
CA SER A 310 -27.24 13.96 -35.45
C SER A 310 -28.06 15.23 -35.13
N GLY A 311 -28.56 15.37 -33.89
CA GLY A 311 -29.26 16.53 -33.37
C GLY A 311 -28.35 17.64 -32.84
N GLY A 312 -27.02 17.48 -32.92
CA GLY A 312 -26.03 18.42 -32.38
C GLY A 312 -25.73 18.21 -30.89
N CYS A 313 -24.60 18.76 -30.44
CA CYS A 313 -24.10 18.58 -29.08
C CYS A 313 -23.94 19.91 -28.35
N ASP A 314 -23.88 19.84 -27.01
CA ASP A 314 -23.40 20.92 -26.16
C ASP A 314 -21.90 20.73 -25.88
N GLU A 315 -21.05 21.65 -26.33
CA GLU A 315 -19.60 21.57 -26.14
C GLU A 315 -19.16 22.41 -24.95
N TYR A 316 -18.52 21.78 -23.98
CA TYR A 316 -18.00 22.39 -22.77
C TYR A 316 -16.48 22.54 -22.89
N SER A 317 -15.96 23.73 -22.59
CA SER A 317 -14.51 23.99 -22.52
C SER A 317 -14.00 23.97 -21.06
N PRO A 318 -12.71 23.69 -20.83
CA PRO A 318 -12.08 23.81 -19.52
C PRO A 318 -12.33 25.18 -18.88
N GLY A 319 -12.47 25.20 -17.55
CA GLY A 319 -12.80 26.41 -16.81
C GLY A 319 -13.41 26.16 -15.43
N VAL A 320 -13.85 27.25 -14.81
CA VAL A 320 -14.53 27.25 -13.50
C VAL A 320 -16.04 27.30 -13.71
N TYR A 321 -16.75 26.27 -13.25
CA TYR A 321 -18.21 26.12 -13.31
C TYR A 321 -18.82 26.33 -11.93
N LEU A 322 -19.17 27.58 -11.61
CA LEU A 322 -19.69 27.96 -10.28
C LEU A 322 -21.05 27.33 -9.98
N SER A 323 -21.93 27.27 -10.97
CA SER A 323 -23.28 26.67 -10.84
C SER A 323 -23.30 25.15 -11.03
N GLY A 324 -22.14 24.53 -11.29
CA GLY A 324 -22.06 23.13 -11.69
C GLY A 324 -22.26 22.92 -13.20
N ILE A 325 -22.36 21.64 -13.58
CA ILE A 325 -22.60 21.20 -14.96
C ILE A 325 -23.79 20.26 -14.95
N THR A 326 -24.84 20.58 -15.72
CA THR A 326 -26.00 19.71 -15.85
C THR A 326 -26.21 19.35 -17.33
N VAL A 327 -26.29 18.06 -17.63
CA VAL A 327 -26.60 17.55 -18.97
C VAL A 327 -27.89 16.75 -18.87
N LYS A 328 -28.90 17.09 -19.69
CA LYS A 328 -30.21 16.45 -19.65
C LYS A 328 -30.81 16.37 -21.05
N HIS A 329 -31.30 15.18 -21.46
CA HIS A 329 -31.88 14.95 -22.80
C HIS A 329 -31.02 15.48 -23.96
N LYS A 330 -29.70 15.46 -23.79
CA LYS A 330 -28.73 16.05 -24.71
C LYS A 330 -27.42 15.30 -24.67
N THR A 331 -26.71 15.35 -25.78
CA THR A 331 -25.32 14.91 -25.88
C THR A 331 -24.39 16.09 -25.58
N ALA A 332 -23.52 15.95 -24.59
CA ALA A 332 -22.47 16.91 -24.28
C ALA A 332 -21.09 16.35 -24.67
N ILE A 333 -20.24 17.19 -25.22
CA ILE A 333 -18.84 16.88 -25.48
C ILE A 333 -17.93 17.79 -24.65
N PHE A 334 -16.83 17.25 -24.15
CA PHE A 334 -15.89 17.97 -23.29
C PHE A 334 -14.52 18.09 -23.95
N ASN A 335 -14.03 19.31 -24.10
CA ASN A 335 -12.68 19.58 -24.58
C ASN A 335 -11.64 19.19 -23.54
N PRO A 336 -10.45 18.70 -23.94
CA PRO A 336 -9.42 18.32 -22.99
C PRO A 336 -9.01 19.46 -22.05
N GLY A 337 -8.84 19.16 -20.76
CA GLY A 337 -8.37 20.12 -19.76
C GLY A 337 -9.03 19.98 -18.39
N ILE A 338 -8.87 21.02 -17.56
CA ILE A 338 -9.33 21.04 -16.16
C ILE A 338 -10.70 21.72 -16.06
N TYR A 339 -11.64 21.01 -15.47
CA TYR A 339 -12.98 21.48 -15.11
C TYR A 339 -13.04 21.62 -13.59
N TYR A 340 -13.01 22.86 -13.11
CA TYR A 340 -13.17 23.17 -11.69
C TYR A 340 -14.66 23.40 -11.41
N VAL A 341 -15.33 22.44 -10.79
CA VAL A 341 -16.79 22.38 -10.69
C VAL A 341 -17.22 22.55 -9.24
N VAL A 342 -17.95 23.64 -8.93
CA VAL A 342 -18.40 23.94 -7.55
C VAL A 342 -19.78 23.33 -7.28
N GLY A 343 -20.75 23.58 -8.15
CA GLY A 343 -22.12 23.07 -7.99
C GLY A 343 -22.31 21.57 -8.27
N GLY A 344 -21.23 20.81 -8.44
CA GLY A 344 -21.26 19.41 -8.86
C GLY A 344 -21.56 19.22 -10.35
N MET A 345 -21.58 17.95 -10.77
CA MET A 345 -21.90 17.54 -12.13
C MET A 345 -23.09 16.58 -12.08
N SER A 346 -24.14 16.89 -12.83
CA SER A 346 -25.35 16.08 -12.90
C SER A 346 -25.60 15.62 -14.32
N LEU A 347 -25.48 14.32 -14.53
CA LEU A 347 -25.83 13.64 -15.77
C LEU A 347 -27.23 13.09 -15.64
N GLU A 348 -28.20 13.94 -15.97
CA GLU A 348 -29.62 13.68 -15.81
C GLU A 348 -30.14 12.67 -16.84
N ALA A 349 -31.43 12.34 -16.73
CA ALA A 349 -32.05 11.34 -17.58
C ALA A 349 -31.80 11.56 -19.09
N ASN A 350 -31.39 10.50 -19.77
CA ASN A 350 -31.10 10.47 -21.21
C ASN A 350 -30.06 11.51 -21.66
N SER A 351 -29.16 11.91 -20.76
CA SER A 351 -27.93 12.61 -21.16
C SER A 351 -26.95 11.63 -21.80
N THR A 352 -26.08 12.12 -22.67
CA THR A 352 -24.86 11.41 -23.06
C THR A 352 -23.67 12.35 -22.94
N VAL A 353 -22.54 11.88 -22.40
CA VAL A 353 -21.28 12.63 -22.37
C VAL A 353 -20.20 11.92 -23.15
N ARG A 354 -19.40 12.67 -23.91
CA ARG A 354 -18.27 12.14 -24.69
C ARG A 354 -17.06 13.08 -24.61
N PRO A 355 -15.84 12.55 -24.88
CA PRO A 355 -14.71 13.41 -25.18
C PRO A 355 -14.97 14.13 -26.51
N SER A 356 -14.60 15.40 -26.58
CA SER A 356 -14.47 16.13 -27.83
C SER A 356 -13.28 15.58 -28.64
N ALA A 357 -13.32 15.79 -29.95
CA ALA A 357 -12.18 15.55 -30.84
C ALA A 357 -11.18 16.72 -30.89
N ASP A 358 -11.38 17.77 -30.07
CA ASP A 358 -10.40 18.85 -29.93
C ASP A 358 -9.06 18.31 -29.42
N THR A 359 -7.97 18.74 -30.05
CA THR A 359 -6.60 18.23 -29.85
C THR A 359 -5.74 19.14 -28.95
N SER A 360 -6.31 20.22 -28.41
CA SER A 360 -5.58 21.27 -27.70
C SER A 360 -5.19 20.95 -26.24
N ALA A 361 -4.33 19.93 -26.02
CA ALA A 361 -3.74 19.45 -24.73
C ALA A 361 -4.42 18.21 -24.10
N PRO A 362 -3.90 17.61 -22.99
CA PRO A 362 -3.25 16.29 -22.91
C PRO A 362 -4.17 15.05 -23.06
N GLY A 363 -5.07 15.07 -24.06
CA GLY A 363 -5.85 13.94 -24.52
C GLY A 363 -7.04 13.56 -23.65
N GLY A 364 -7.47 14.38 -22.69
CA GLY A 364 -8.61 14.08 -21.82
C GLY A 364 -8.97 15.18 -20.81
N THR A 365 -9.97 14.91 -19.98
CA THR A 365 -10.60 15.82 -19.01
C THR A 365 -10.26 15.43 -17.58
N MET A 366 -10.03 16.40 -16.71
CA MET A 366 -10.03 16.20 -15.26
C MET A 366 -11.12 17.08 -14.65
N PHE A 367 -12.04 16.48 -13.91
CA PHE A 367 -13.07 17.19 -13.15
C PHE A 367 -12.66 17.22 -11.68
N TYR A 368 -12.44 18.42 -11.17
CA TYR A 368 -12.25 18.66 -9.75
C TYR A 368 -13.55 19.21 -9.18
N PHE A 369 -14.10 18.51 -8.19
CA PHE A 369 -15.32 18.90 -7.51
C PHE A 369 -14.98 19.63 -6.23
N SER A 370 -15.28 20.93 -6.17
CA SER A 370 -14.95 21.79 -5.03
C SER A 370 -16.09 21.85 -4.02
N GLY A 371 -15.78 21.82 -2.72
CA GLY A 371 -16.78 21.80 -1.67
C GLY A 371 -17.62 20.52 -1.72
N THR A 372 -18.92 20.62 -1.45
CA THR A 372 -19.84 19.47 -1.36
C THR A 372 -20.47 19.05 -2.69
N GLY A 373 -20.22 19.80 -3.77
CA GLY A 373 -20.64 19.37 -5.11
C GLY A 373 -19.91 18.09 -5.50
N THR A 374 -20.58 17.19 -6.22
CA THR A 374 -19.98 15.96 -6.74
C THR A 374 -20.66 15.49 -8.02
N ILE A 375 -20.23 14.34 -8.55
CA ILE A 375 -20.85 13.68 -9.69
C ILE A 375 -22.09 12.89 -9.27
N SER A 376 -23.21 13.18 -9.93
CA SER A 376 -24.46 12.43 -9.84
C SER A 376 -24.89 12.02 -11.24
N VAL A 377 -25.22 10.74 -11.38
CA VAL A 377 -25.70 10.18 -12.64
C VAL A 377 -27.11 9.65 -12.42
N ALA A 378 -28.08 10.22 -13.12
CA ALA A 378 -29.45 9.78 -13.07
C ALA A 378 -29.72 8.58 -14.01
N ALA A 379 -30.91 8.02 -13.87
CA ALA A 379 -31.31 6.85 -14.64
C ALA A 379 -31.29 7.09 -16.17
N ASN A 380 -30.87 6.07 -16.92
CA ASN A 380 -30.78 6.08 -18.39
C ASN A 380 -29.78 7.10 -19.00
N SER A 381 -28.92 7.76 -18.22
CA SER A 381 -27.79 8.50 -18.79
C SER A 381 -26.88 7.54 -19.57
N GLY A 382 -26.49 7.87 -20.80
CA GLY A 382 -25.65 7.02 -21.66
C GLY A 382 -26.38 5.80 -22.21
N LYS A 383 -27.72 5.81 -22.25
CA LYS A 383 -28.53 4.72 -22.82
C LYS A 383 -28.83 4.92 -24.31
N ASP A 384 -28.57 6.10 -24.86
CA ASP A 384 -28.84 6.38 -26.27
C ASP A 384 -27.91 5.55 -27.17
N THR A 385 -28.51 4.64 -27.94
CA THR A 385 -27.83 3.77 -28.91
C THR A 385 -27.90 4.30 -30.34
N SER A 386 -28.55 5.45 -30.56
CA SER A 386 -28.65 6.09 -31.88
C SER A 386 -27.44 6.96 -32.23
N LEU A 387 -26.57 7.21 -31.26
CA LEU A 387 -25.34 7.99 -31.41
C LEU A 387 -24.24 7.17 -32.09
N ASP A 388 -23.30 7.85 -32.74
CA ASP A 388 -22.11 7.20 -33.27
C ASP A 388 -21.35 6.44 -32.16
N PRO A 389 -21.00 5.16 -32.39
CA PRO A 389 -20.23 4.39 -31.43
C PRO A 389 -18.84 4.98 -31.22
N PHE A 390 -18.40 5.04 -29.95
CA PHE A 390 -17.05 5.50 -29.66
C PHE A 390 -16.03 4.38 -29.89
N ILE A 391 -14.98 4.67 -30.65
CA ILE A 391 -13.91 3.72 -30.95
C ILE A 391 -12.95 3.65 -29.75
N THR A 392 -12.85 2.49 -29.13
CA THR A 392 -12.13 2.31 -27.85
C THR A 392 -10.61 2.43 -27.97
N ASN A 393 -10.04 2.28 -29.16
CA ASN A 393 -8.62 2.52 -29.39
C ASN A 393 -8.18 3.97 -29.06
N ARG A 394 -9.13 4.92 -29.05
CA ARG A 394 -8.88 6.33 -28.69
C ARG A 394 -8.66 6.54 -27.19
N ILE A 395 -8.90 5.52 -26.37
CA ILE A 395 -8.64 5.55 -24.92
C ILE A 395 -7.15 5.42 -24.62
N GLN A 396 -6.37 4.81 -25.50
CA GLN A 396 -4.96 4.54 -25.21
C GLN A 396 -4.16 5.85 -25.17
N CYS A 397 -3.32 5.99 -24.15
CA CYS A 397 -2.35 7.08 -24.12
C CYS A 397 -1.19 6.79 -25.08
N PRO A 398 -0.53 7.81 -25.65
CA PRO A 398 0.65 7.61 -26.50
C PRO A 398 1.71 6.75 -25.79
N GLY A 399 2.13 5.66 -26.43
CA GLY A 399 3.13 4.73 -25.88
C GLY A 399 2.62 3.77 -24.79
N GLY A 400 1.34 3.84 -24.39
CA GLY A 400 0.73 2.83 -23.53
C GLY A 400 0.50 1.50 -24.28
N THR A 401 0.14 0.44 -23.56
CA THR A 401 -0.26 -0.84 -24.18
C THR A 401 -1.77 -0.88 -24.44
N MET A 402 -2.20 -1.73 -25.37
CA MET A 402 -3.63 -1.95 -25.60
C MET A 402 -4.20 -2.77 -24.44
N ILE A 403 -5.30 -2.31 -23.85
CA ILE A 403 -5.98 -3.00 -22.75
C ILE A 403 -6.78 -4.18 -23.33
N PRO A 404 -6.42 -5.44 -23.03
CA PRO A 404 -7.09 -6.60 -23.60
C PRO A 404 -8.53 -6.71 -23.10
N GLY A 405 -9.46 -7.11 -23.98
CA GLY A 405 -10.84 -7.45 -23.60
C GLY A 405 -11.87 -6.32 -23.67
N LEU A 406 -11.48 -5.10 -24.05
CA LEU A 406 -12.43 -4.04 -24.40
C LEU A 406 -13.06 -4.31 -25.79
N PRO A 407 -14.38 -4.11 -25.97
CA PRO A 407 -15.00 -4.09 -27.29
C PRO A 407 -14.36 -3.04 -28.20
N SER A 408 -14.33 -3.24 -29.52
CA SER A 408 -13.75 -2.28 -30.49
C SER A 408 -14.48 -0.94 -30.52
N THR A 409 -15.78 -0.95 -30.19
CA THR A 409 -16.61 0.25 -30.04
C THR A 409 -17.55 0.13 -28.85
N VAL A 410 -17.84 1.25 -28.18
CA VAL A 410 -18.72 1.31 -27.00
C VAL A 410 -19.71 2.47 -27.13
N ASN A 411 -20.96 2.22 -26.77
CA ASN A 411 -22.03 3.22 -26.66
C ASN A 411 -22.13 3.77 -25.23
N GLY A 412 -22.85 4.88 -25.09
CA GLY A 412 -23.14 5.50 -23.80
C GLY A 412 -22.17 6.61 -23.40
N ASN A 413 -21.97 6.79 -22.10
CA ASN A 413 -21.16 7.88 -21.57
C ASN A 413 -19.68 7.53 -21.58
N ILE A 414 -18.84 8.31 -22.25
CA ILE A 414 -17.39 8.12 -22.28
C ILE A 414 -16.75 9.36 -21.67
N LEU A 415 -15.93 9.16 -20.65
CA LEU A 415 -15.05 10.18 -20.11
C LEU A 415 -13.64 9.60 -19.95
N ILE A 416 -12.65 10.38 -20.36
CA ILE A 416 -11.25 9.96 -20.37
C ILE A 416 -10.41 11.00 -19.64
N ALA A 417 -9.57 10.55 -18.71
CA ALA A 417 -8.62 11.39 -18.00
C ALA A 417 -7.47 11.83 -18.92
N PRO A 418 -6.75 12.90 -18.56
CA PRO A 418 -5.54 13.29 -19.25
C PRO A 418 -4.48 12.19 -19.19
N CYS A 419 -3.66 12.08 -20.25
CA CYS A 419 -2.50 11.20 -20.27
C CYS A 419 -1.29 11.82 -19.58
N THR A 420 -1.08 13.13 -19.76
CA THR A 420 0.10 13.86 -19.28
C THR A 420 -0.30 15.09 -18.44
N GLY A 421 0.69 15.77 -17.87
CA GLY A 421 0.50 16.92 -16.99
C GLY A 421 0.33 16.51 -15.52
N THR A 422 0.10 17.49 -14.64
CA THR A 422 0.00 17.29 -13.17
C THR A 422 -1.00 16.22 -12.77
N TYR A 423 -2.09 16.11 -13.51
CA TYR A 423 -3.17 15.15 -13.29
C TYR A 423 -3.16 13.98 -14.27
N GLY A 424 -2.14 13.88 -15.13
CA GLY A 424 -1.95 12.76 -16.04
C GLY A 424 -1.37 11.53 -15.33
N GLY A 425 -1.35 10.39 -16.02
CA GLY A 425 -0.74 9.18 -15.49
C GLY A 425 0.79 9.29 -15.43
N LEU A 426 1.42 8.48 -14.57
CA LEU A 426 2.88 8.40 -14.49
C LEU A 426 3.45 8.03 -15.87
N ASN A 427 4.51 8.73 -16.29
CA ASN A 427 5.20 8.56 -17.57
C ASN A 427 4.35 8.83 -18.84
N GLY A 428 3.13 9.34 -18.72
CA GLY A 428 2.30 9.70 -19.87
C GLY A 428 1.66 8.52 -20.62
N GLN A 429 1.91 7.29 -20.18
CA GLN A 429 1.43 6.05 -20.81
C GLN A 429 0.09 5.55 -20.25
N TYR A 430 -0.34 6.13 -19.14
CA TYR A 430 -1.56 5.78 -18.43
C TYR A 430 -2.48 6.99 -18.30
N ARG A 431 -3.77 6.71 -18.16
CA ARG A 431 -4.77 7.73 -17.85
C ARG A 431 -4.63 8.15 -16.40
N GLY A 432 -4.64 9.45 -16.15
CA GLY A 432 -4.48 10.02 -14.81
C GLY A 432 -5.81 10.18 -14.07
N MET A 433 -5.95 11.29 -13.35
CA MET A 433 -7.13 11.59 -12.54
C MET A 433 -8.30 12.05 -13.42
N LEU A 434 -9.43 11.34 -13.35
CA LEU A 434 -10.67 11.72 -14.03
C LEU A 434 -11.56 12.54 -13.10
N PHE A 435 -11.81 12.02 -11.90
CA PHE A 435 -12.65 12.65 -10.88
C PHE A 435 -11.86 12.84 -9.61
N PHE A 436 -11.75 14.10 -9.17
CA PHE A 436 -11.06 14.47 -7.94
C PHE A 436 -12.02 15.26 -7.04
N GLN A 437 -12.56 14.60 -6.03
CA GLN A 437 -13.33 15.26 -4.98
C GLN A 437 -12.40 16.07 -4.05
N ASP A 438 -12.84 17.28 -3.71
CA ASP A 438 -12.23 18.09 -2.67
C ASP A 438 -12.11 17.31 -1.35
N ARG A 439 -10.89 17.26 -0.81
CA ARG A 439 -10.58 16.57 0.45
C ARG A 439 -11.21 17.19 1.68
N GLY A 440 -11.71 18.42 1.54
CA GLY A 440 -12.46 19.18 2.54
C GLY A 440 -13.96 18.93 2.53
N ALA A 441 -14.46 18.23 1.51
CA ALA A 441 -15.87 17.96 1.35
C ALA A 441 -16.37 17.06 2.49
N ASP A 442 -17.60 17.30 2.95
CA ASP A 442 -18.20 16.51 4.01
C ASP A 442 -19.40 15.72 3.49
N SER A 443 -19.39 14.42 3.77
CA SER A 443 -20.50 13.50 3.51
C SER A 443 -20.97 13.54 2.06
N VAL A 444 -20.01 13.58 1.13
CA VAL A 444 -20.31 13.57 -0.30
C VAL A 444 -20.66 12.15 -0.75
N ASP A 445 -21.73 12.03 -1.53
CA ASP A 445 -22.12 10.76 -2.15
C ASP A 445 -22.10 10.88 -3.67
N ALA A 446 -20.98 10.45 -4.27
CA ALA A 446 -20.87 10.31 -5.70
C ALA A 446 -21.75 9.13 -6.14
N SER A 447 -22.73 9.36 -7.01
CA SER A 447 -23.82 8.40 -7.22
C SER A 447 -24.08 8.04 -8.67
N TRP A 448 -24.27 6.75 -8.92
CA TRP A 448 -24.69 6.20 -10.21
C TRP A 448 -26.05 5.52 -10.12
N GLY A 449 -27.04 6.14 -10.75
CA GLY A 449 -28.42 5.67 -10.91
C GLY A 449 -28.66 4.82 -12.16
N GLY A 450 -29.75 4.04 -12.11
CA GLY A 450 -29.90 2.82 -12.93
C GLY A 450 -29.99 3.01 -14.44
N GLY A 451 -29.35 2.10 -15.20
CA GLY A 451 -29.64 1.83 -16.61
C GLY A 451 -28.71 2.48 -17.64
N GLY A 452 -27.69 3.20 -17.20
CA GLY A 452 -26.68 3.82 -18.04
C GLY A 452 -25.45 2.96 -18.33
N GLN A 453 -24.88 3.08 -19.54
CA GLN A 453 -23.57 2.53 -19.89
C GLN A 453 -22.49 3.60 -19.74
N PHE A 454 -21.38 3.23 -19.11
CA PHE A 454 -20.24 4.12 -18.91
C PHE A 454 -18.95 3.47 -19.38
N LEU A 455 -18.09 4.25 -20.00
CA LEU A 455 -16.68 3.97 -20.08
C LEU A 455 -15.94 5.12 -19.40
N LEU A 456 -15.34 4.82 -18.26
CA LEU A 456 -14.53 5.77 -17.49
C LEU A 456 -13.07 5.31 -17.59
N ALA A 457 -12.22 6.11 -18.23
CA ALA A 457 -10.80 5.82 -18.34
C ALA A 457 -9.99 6.83 -17.54
N GLY A 458 -9.64 6.48 -16.31
CA GLY A 458 -8.88 7.29 -15.36
C GLY A 458 -9.22 6.91 -13.92
N ASN A 459 -8.58 7.60 -12.99
CA ASN A 459 -8.74 7.39 -11.56
C ASN A 459 -9.91 8.22 -11.01
N MET A 460 -10.64 7.62 -10.08
CA MET A 460 -11.76 8.22 -9.36
C MET A 460 -11.39 8.32 -7.88
N TYR A 461 -11.44 9.53 -7.34
CA TYR A 461 -11.03 9.82 -5.97
C TYR A 461 -12.14 10.56 -5.22
N PHE A 462 -12.71 9.90 -4.20
CA PHE A 462 -13.76 10.40 -3.31
C PHE A 462 -13.37 10.14 -1.86
N HIS A 463 -12.53 11.01 -1.31
CA HIS A 463 -11.99 10.80 0.03
C HIS A 463 -11.96 12.11 0.81
N LYS A 464 -12.70 12.14 1.93
CA LYS A 464 -12.60 13.21 2.91
C LYS A 464 -11.45 12.93 3.85
N CYS A 465 -10.53 13.87 3.88
CA CYS A 465 -9.28 13.70 4.57
C CYS A 465 -9.03 14.78 5.63
N ARG A 466 -9.59 15.99 5.49
CA ARG A 466 -9.53 17.05 6.52
C ARG A 466 -10.78 17.93 6.51
N PRO A 467 -11.11 18.63 7.62
CA PRO A 467 -12.18 19.64 7.62
C PRO A 467 -11.87 20.91 6.81
N ASP A 468 -10.60 21.19 6.48
CA ASP A 468 -10.14 22.46 5.90
C ASP A 468 -9.84 22.41 4.39
N GLY A 469 -9.88 21.25 3.75
CA GLY A 469 -9.79 21.07 2.29
C GLY A 469 -8.49 21.55 1.59
N ALA A 470 -7.50 22.05 2.33
CA ALA A 470 -6.32 22.65 1.73
C ALA A 470 -5.22 21.63 1.42
N GLY A 471 -5.04 21.31 0.13
CA GLY A 471 -3.77 21.30 -0.62
C GLY A 471 -2.58 20.41 -0.19
N ALA A 472 -2.63 19.72 0.95
CA ALA A 472 -1.55 18.86 1.45
C ALA A 472 -2.02 17.40 1.60
N PRO A 473 -1.10 16.42 1.55
CA PRO A 473 -1.39 15.02 1.82
C PRO A 473 -2.01 14.77 3.17
N CYS A 474 -2.89 13.78 3.16
CA CYS A 474 -3.61 13.24 4.28
C CYS A 474 -2.64 12.77 5.35
N LEU A 475 -2.49 13.61 6.37
CA LEU A 475 -1.91 13.19 7.64
C LEU A 475 -2.92 13.29 8.74
N GLN A 476 -3.04 12.14 9.40
CA GLN A 476 -3.78 11.81 10.59
C GLN A 476 -5.30 11.97 10.46
N PRO A 477 -6.07 10.99 10.95
CA PRO A 477 -7.52 10.96 10.84
C PRO A 477 -8.07 12.15 11.61
N PRO A 478 -8.76 13.09 10.96
CA PRO A 478 -9.54 14.07 11.69
C PRO A 478 -10.74 13.36 12.31
N SER A 479 -11.16 13.82 13.49
CA SER A 479 -12.53 13.61 13.95
C SER A 479 -13.49 14.09 12.86
N GLY A 480 -14.26 13.18 12.27
CA GLY A 480 -15.18 13.48 11.17
C GLY A 480 -14.57 13.37 9.77
N GLY A 481 -13.40 12.78 9.57
CA GLY A 481 -12.91 12.36 8.24
C GLY A 481 -13.54 11.06 7.76
N TYR A 482 -13.20 10.65 6.53
CA TYR A 482 -13.61 9.38 5.90
C TYR A 482 -15.13 9.23 5.68
N THR A 483 -15.82 10.29 5.25
CA THR A 483 -17.28 10.29 5.11
C THR A 483 -17.78 10.16 3.67
N ASP A 484 -16.87 10.17 2.68
CA ASP A 484 -17.27 10.27 1.28
C ASP A 484 -17.51 8.89 0.67
N SER A 485 -18.64 8.74 -0.03
CA SER A 485 -19.05 7.46 -0.59
C SER A 485 -19.14 7.50 -2.11
N LEU A 486 -18.90 6.33 -2.70
CA LEU A 486 -19.31 6.00 -4.06
C LEU A 486 -20.46 5.00 -3.98
N THR A 487 -21.63 5.41 -4.46
CA THR A 487 -22.84 4.60 -4.43
C THR A 487 -23.33 4.27 -5.84
N MET A 488 -23.55 2.99 -6.14
CA MET A 488 -24.13 2.53 -7.39
C MET A 488 -25.40 1.71 -7.11
N GLN A 489 -26.55 2.14 -7.62
CA GLN A 489 -27.85 1.52 -7.29
C GLN A 489 -28.73 1.32 -8.53
N GLY A 490 -29.66 0.35 -8.44
CA GLY A 490 -30.53 0.00 -9.58
C GLY A 490 -29.76 -0.78 -10.65
N ASN A 491 -30.03 -0.55 -11.94
CA ASN A 491 -29.34 -1.24 -13.05
C ASN A 491 -28.12 -0.45 -13.58
N SER A 492 -27.42 0.27 -12.70
CA SER A 492 -26.28 1.12 -13.09
C SER A 492 -25.10 0.27 -13.50
N GLY A 493 -24.66 0.35 -14.76
CA GLY A 493 -23.37 -0.22 -15.12
C GLY A 493 -23.31 -1.71 -15.41
N SER A 494 -24.43 -2.34 -15.80
CA SER A 494 -24.39 -3.66 -16.47
C SER A 494 -23.46 -3.68 -17.71
N GLY A 495 -23.13 -2.51 -18.26
CA GLY A 495 -22.06 -2.28 -19.24
C GLY A 495 -21.02 -1.22 -18.84
N THR A 496 -20.77 -0.96 -17.55
CA THR A 496 -19.74 0.00 -17.12
C THR A 496 -18.36 -0.62 -17.24
N PHE A 497 -17.51 -0.02 -18.07
CA PHE A 497 -16.09 -0.32 -18.18
C PHE A 497 -15.29 0.76 -17.45
N LEU A 498 -14.51 0.36 -16.46
CA LEU A 498 -13.58 1.24 -15.79
C LEU A 498 -12.15 0.82 -16.10
N ILE A 499 -11.32 1.80 -16.46
CA ILE A 499 -9.91 1.63 -16.73
C ILE A 499 -9.18 2.63 -15.83
N GLY A 500 -8.68 2.17 -14.69
CA GLY A 500 -8.10 3.03 -13.66
C GLY A 500 -8.40 2.52 -12.26
N GLU A 501 -8.29 3.39 -11.28
CA GLU A 501 -8.49 3.06 -9.87
C GLU A 501 -9.71 3.78 -9.28
N ILE A 502 -10.34 3.15 -8.28
CA ILE A 502 -11.33 3.76 -7.41
C ILE A 502 -10.73 3.86 -6.02
N VAL A 503 -10.62 5.09 -5.50
CA VAL A 503 -10.24 5.38 -4.13
C VAL A 503 -11.40 6.11 -3.46
N THR A 504 -12.01 5.49 -2.44
CA THR A 504 -13.19 6.02 -1.75
C THR A 504 -13.19 5.68 -0.27
N ASP A 505 -13.91 6.42 0.58
CA ASP A 505 -14.05 6.03 1.99
C ASP A 505 -15.00 4.84 2.15
N SER A 506 -16.12 4.87 1.43
CA SER A 506 -17.08 3.78 1.36
C SER A 506 -17.46 3.47 -0.09
N LEU A 507 -17.65 2.19 -0.40
CA LEU A 507 -18.13 1.71 -1.69
C LEU A 507 -19.38 0.87 -1.50
N GLN A 508 -20.51 1.36 -2.03
CA GLN A 508 -21.83 0.76 -1.88
C GLN A 508 -22.41 0.40 -3.25
N LEU A 509 -22.62 -0.89 -3.51
CA LEU A 509 -23.32 -1.36 -4.70
C LEU A 509 -24.64 -2.00 -4.29
N GLY A 510 -25.70 -1.70 -5.02
CA GLY A 510 -26.94 -2.45 -4.90
C GLY A 510 -27.78 -2.52 -6.17
N GLY A 511 -28.93 -3.19 -6.06
CA GLY A 511 -29.76 -3.51 -7.22
C GLY A 511 -29.08 -4.53 -8.13
N THR A 512 -28.97 -4.23 -9.43
CA THR A 512 -28.24 -5.00 -10.45
C THR A 512 -27.09 -4.17 -11.02
N SER A 513 -26.42 -3.39 -10.15
CA SER A 513 -25.33 -2.52 -10.56
C SER A 513 -24.05 -3.30 -10.88
N GLY A 514 -23.10 -2.71 -11.59
CA GLY A 514 -21.86 -3.40 -11.93
C GLY A 514 -20.64 -2.49 -12.09
N ILE A 515 -19.50 -3.01 -11.65
CA ILE A 515 -18.17 -2.45 -11.91
C ILE A 515 -17.39 -3.51 -12.69
N LYS A 516 -17.04 -3.22 -13.95
CA LYS A 516 -16.15 -4.08 -14.74
C LYS A 516 -14.86 -3.34 -15.01
N MET A 517 -13.77 -3.77 -14.38
CA MET A 517 -12.46 -3.15 -14.54
C MET A 517 -11.59 -3.94 -15.52
N TYR A 518 -10.97 -3.23 -16.45
CA TYR A 518 -9.96 -3.78 -17.36
C TYR A 518 -8.67 -3.01 -17.17
N LEU A 519 -7.67 -3.70 -16.62
CA LEU A 519 -6.51 -3.05 -16.05
C LEU A 519 -5.23 -3.56 -16.69
N ASP A 520 -4.31 -2.64 -16.98
CA ASP A 520 -2.96 -2.99 -17.41
C ASP A 520 -2.19 -3.56 -16.20
N PRO A 521 -1.66 -4.79 -16.27
CA PRO A 521 -0.79 -5.37 -15.25
C PRO A 521 0.43 -4.52 -14.87
N GLY A 522 0.90 -3.65 -15.77
CA GLY A 522 2.09 -2.83 -15.60
C GLY A 522 1.86 -1.44 -15.01
N ALA A 523 0.60 -1.00 -14.80
CA ALA A 523 0.30 0.35 -14.34
C ALA A 523 0.83 0.60 -12.90
N PRO A 524 1.77 1.53 -12.70
CA PRO A 524 2.39 1.76 -11.40
C PRO A 524 1.75 2.95 -10.65
N TYR A 525 1.65 2.86 -9.31
CA TYR A 525 1.26 3.98 -8.43
C TYR A 525 2.07 3.97 -7.13
N ASN A 526 2.40 5.14 -6.60
CA ASN A 526 3.18 5.23 -5.36
C ASN A 526 2.33 4.83 -4.15
N VAL A 527 2.73 3.75 -3.48
CA VAL A 527 2.12 3.26 -2.24
C VAL A 527 3.16 3.17 -1.15
N LEU A 528 2.80 3.61 0.06
CA LEU A 528 3.66 3.48 1.23
C LEU A 528 3.73 2.01 1.66
N LYS A 529 4.94 1.47 1.83
CA LYS A 529 5.19 0.11 2.30
C LYS A 529 6.21 0.10 3.43
N ALA A 530 6.07 -0.85 4.34
CA ALA A 530 7.10 -1.17 5.31
C ALA A 530 8.15 -2.08 4.66
N VAL A 531 9.42 -1.76 4.86
CA VAL A 531 10.56 -2.48 4.27
C VAL A 531 11.66 -2.69 5.30
N LEU A 532 12.33 -3.85 5.23
CA LEU A 532 13.59 -4.10 5.91
C LEU A 532 14.71 -3.45 5.08
N LEU A 533 15.49 -2.58 5.69
CA LEU A 533 16.56 -1.80 5.06
C LEU A 533 17.90 -2.42 5.46
N ARG A 534 18.64 -2.93 4.48
CA ARG A 534 19.96 -3.55 4.69
C ARG A 534 21.05 -2.75 3.99
#